data_AF-A0AAU4Z0S6-F1
#
_entry.id   AF-A0AAU4Z0S6-F1
#
_cell.length_a   1.000
_cell.length_b   1.000
_cell.length_c   1.000
_cell.angle_alpha   90.00
_cell.angle_beta   90.00
_cell.angle_gamma   90.00
#
_symmetry.space_group_name_H-M   'P 1'
#
loop_
_entity.id
_entity.type
_entity.pdbx_description
1 polymer ?
#
loop_
_entity_poly.entity_id
_entity_poly.type
_entity_poly.pdbx_seq_one_letter_code
_entity_poly.pdbx_strand_id
1 'polypeptide(L)'
;MPSSAAGATTCWSREFHDRLRAGVRERLGRDAEPSAGVIDSQSVKADAVVGVDSRGFDGGKLVNGRKRHVVVDTLGLLLGVMVTAADTGDRAAAHVLLRQVADSHHRLVRVWADGGCTGSLFEHCLATLALVLAIVNATTTCAASWCCPSGGSSNGSSRI
;
A
#
# COMPACT_ATOMS: atom_id res chain seq x y z
N MET A 1 20.17 14.56 -39.73
CA MET A 1 20.45 13.98 -38.40
C MET A 1 19.14 13.98 -37.63
N PRO A 2 18.37 12.87 -37.58
CA PRO A 2 17.14 12.89 -36.81
C PRO A 2 17.44 12.72 -35.32
N SER A 3 16.89 13.64 -34.54
CA SER A 3 16.79 13.63 -33.09
C SER A 3 15.92 12.45 -32.64
N SER A 4 16.43 11.58 -31.76
CA SER A 4 15.62 10.53 -31.15
C SER A 4 15.04 11.04 -29.83
N ALA A 5 13.79 11.46 -29.86
CA ALA A 5 12.98 11.56 -28.66
C ALA A 5 12.69 10.14 -28.15
N ALA A 6 13.28 9.78 -27.02
CA ALA A 6 12.93 8.58 -26.28
C ALA A 6 11.53 8.76 -25.68
N GLY A 7 10.50 8.40 -26.45
CA GLY A 7 9.15 8.19 -25.90
C GLY A 7 9.18 6.98 -24.98
N ALA A 8 8.82 7.18 -23.72
CA ALA A 8 8.68 6.10 -22.75
C ALA A 8 7.66 5.07 -23.27
N THR A 9 8.13 3.88 -23.63
CA THR A 9 7.27 2.75 -23.95
C THR A 9 6.59 2.28 -22.67
N THR A 10 5.46 2.90 -22.32
CA THR A 10 4.57 2.35 -21.29
C THR A 10 4.15 0.95 -21.77
N CYS A 11 4.41 -0.10 -20.98
CA CYS A 11 4.04 -1.45 -21.41
C CYS A 11 2.52 -1.54 -21.54
N TRP A 12 2.03 -2.20 -22.59
CA TRP A 12 0.60 -2.28 -22.90
C TRP A 12 -0.25 -2.76 -21.72
N SER A 13 0.28 -3.70 -20.92
CA SER A 13 -0.41 -4.21 -19.72
C SER A 13 -0.67 -3.12 -18.67
N ARG A 14 0.26 -2.17 -18.51
CA ARG A 14 0.11 -1.05 -17.57
C ARG A 14 -0.98 -0.10 -18.06
N GLU A 15 -0.90 0.30 -19.32
CA GLU A 15 -1.92 1.18 -19.93
C GLU A 15 -3.32 0.56 -19.86
N PHE A 16 -3.43 -0.74 -20.12
CA PHE A 16 -4.69 -1.48 -20.01
C PHE A 16 -5.24 -1.46 -18.58
N HIS A 17 -4.41 -1.75 -17.58
CA HIS A 17 -4.81 -1.66 -16.17
C HIS A 17 -5.23 -0.25 -15.76
N ASP A 18 -4.51 0.78 -16.22
CA ASP A 18 -4.82 2.18 -15.90
C ASP A 18 -6.18 2.59 -16.45
N ARG A 19 -6.50 2.21 -17.69
CA ARG A 19 -7.82 2.47 -18.31
C ARG A 19 -8.94 1.74 -17.57
N LEU A 20 -8.73 0.47 -17.19
CA LEU A 20 -9.73 -0.28 -16.42
C LEU A 20 -9.96 0.33 -15.04
N ARG A 21 -8.89 0.73 -14.36
CA ARG A 21 -8.98 1.40 -13.05
C ARG A 21 -9.78 2.69 -13.16
N ALA A 22 -9.43 3.56 -14.13
CA ALA A 22 -10.15 4.81 -14.36
C ALA A 22 -11.65 4.57 -14.60
N GLY A 23 -11.99 3.63 -15.49
CA GLY A 23 -13.39 3.33 -15.80
C GLY A 23 -14.18 2.76 -14.62
N VAL A 24 -13.57 1.94 -13.75
CA VAL A 24 -14.23 1.46 -12.52
C VAL A 24 -14.45 2.61 -11.54
N ARG A 25 -13.47 3.50 -11.37
CA ARG A 25 -13.57 4.65 -10.45
C ARG A 25 -14.66 5.63 -10.87
N GLU A 26 -14.71 5.98 -12.14
CA GLU A 26 -15.73 6.87 -12.70
C GLU A 26 -17.14 6.29 -12.54
N ARG A 27 -17.33 4.99 -12.78
CA ARG A 27 -18.63 4.31 -12.57
C ARG A 27 -19.10 4.34 -11.11
N LEU A 28 -18.17 4.42 -10.17
CA LEU A 28 -18.45 4.54 -8.74
C LEU A 28 -18.53 6.01 -8.27
N GLY A 29 -18.58 6.96 -9.20
CA GLY A 29 -18.66 8.40 -8.90
C GLY A 29 -17.39 8.95 -8.24
N ARG A 30 -16.25 8.28 -8.43
CA ARG A 30 -14.94 8.73 -7.97
C ARG A 30 -14.15 9.32 -9.13
N ASP A 31 -13.19 10.15 -8.78
CA ASP A 31 -12.22 10.64 -9.76
C ASP A 31 -11.39 9.48 -10.33
N ALA A 32 -11.13 9.51 -11.64
CA ALA A 32 -10.35 8.51 -12.36
C ALA A 32 -8.99 8.23 -11.71
N GLU A 33 -8.38 9.25 -11.10
CA GLU A 33 -7.13 9.11 -10.39
C GLU A 33 -7.34 8.99 -8.86
N PRO A 34 -6.61 8.11 -8.17
CA PRO A 34 -6.70 7.97 -6.72
C PRO A 34 -5.98 9.11 -5.99
N SER A 35 -6.55 9.52 -4.85
CA SER A 35 -5.89 10.45 -3.92
C SER A 35 -5.23 9.74 -2.74
N ALA A 36 -5.57 8.47 -2.49
CA ALA A 36 -5.00 7.68 -1.42
C ALA A 36 -4.88 6.20 -1.80
N GLY A 37 -3.91 5.52 -1.18
CA GLY A 37 -3.64 4.10 -1.42
C GLY A 37 -3.06 3.36 -0.22
N VAL A 38 -2.94 2.04 -0.32
CA VAL A 38 -2.42 1.15 0.72
C VAL A 38 -1.28 0.34 0.13
N ILE A 39 -0.16 0.25 0.84
CA ILE A 39 0.97 -0.61 0.49
C ILE A 39 1.07 -1.78 1.47
N ASP A 40 1.26 -2.97 0.94
CA ASP A 40 1.51 -4.19 1.72
C ASP A 40 2.51 -5.11 1.02
N SER A 41 3.18 -5.96 1.81
CA SER A 41 4.13 -6.93 1.29
C SER A 41 3.79 -8.37 1.72
N GLN A 42 3.85 -9.29 0.76
CA GLN A 42 3.55 -10.70 0.99
C GLN A 42 4.62 -11.61 0.41
N SER A 43 5.20 -12.45 1.27
CA SER A 43 6.12 -13.51 0.87
C SER A 43 5.33 -14.76 0.48
N VAL A 44 5.67 -15.35 -0.65
CA VAL A 44 5.05 -16.56 -1.20
C VAL A 44 6.14 -17.58 -1.47
N LYS A 45 5.90 -18.83 -1.06
CA LYS A 45 6.82 -19.93 -1.32
C LYS A 45 7.02 -20.10 -2.82
N ALA A 46 8.27 -20.15 -3.25
CA ALA A 46 8.59 -20.40 -4.64
C ALA A 46 8.48 -21.90 -4.94
N ASP A 47 8.04 -22.22 -6.15
CA ASP A 47 8.12 -23.57 -6.69
C ASP A 47 9.58 -23.97 -6.95
N ALA A 48 9.87 -25.27 -7.01
CA ALA A 48 11.20 -25.81 -7.26
C ALA A 48 11.79 -25.36 -8.61
N VAL A 49 10.95 -25.04 -9.61
CA VAL A 49 11.37 -24.51 -10.91
C VAL A 49 11.77 -23.02 -10.88
N VAL A 50 11.54 -22.30 -9.79
CA VAL A 50 11.96 -20.90 -9.69
C VAL A 50 13.48 -20.85 -9.44
N GLY A 51 14.20 -20.23 -10.38
CA GLY A 51 15.65 -20.06 -10.32
C GLY A 51 16.10 -19.44 -9.00
N VAL A 52 17.20 -19.98 -8.45
CA VAL A 52 17.76 -19.61 -7.14
C VAL A 52 18.04 -18.11 -7.08
N ASP A 53 18.49 -17.52 -8.19
CA ASP A 53 18.82 -16.09 -8.31
C ASP A 53 17.61 -15.15 -8.17
N SER A 54 16.40 -15.70 -8.20
CA SER A 54 15.14 -14.96 -8.17
C SER A 54 14.25 -15.31 -6.98
N ARG A 55 14.79 -16.02 -5.99
CA ARG A 55 14.13 -16.37 -4.72
C ARG A 55 15.08 -16.17 -3.55
N GLY A 56 14.53 -15.88 -2.38
CA GLY A 56 15.27 -15.62 -1.15
C GLY A 56 14.56 -16.23 0.05
N PHE A 57 15.21 -16.23 1.22
CA PHE A 57 14.60 -16.73 2.45
C PHE A 57 14.16 -15.58 3.35
N ASP A 58 12.86 -15.49 3.58
CA ASP A 58 12.27 -14.60 4.58
C ASP A 58 12.31 -15.30 5.95
N GLY A 59 13.23 -14.88 6.81
CA GLY A 59 13.37 -15.43 8.16
C GLY A 59 12.21 -15.09 9.10
N GLY A 60 11.47 -14.01 8.83
CA GLY A 60 10.30 -13.63 9.64
C GLY A 60 9.08 -14.51 9.36
N LYS A 61 8.94 -14.97 8.10
CA LYS A 61 7.83 -15.84 7.66
C LYS A 61 8.23 -17.30 7.45
N LEU A 62 9.53 -17.61 7.57
CA LEU A 62 10.14 -18.91 7.25
C LEU A 62 9.82 -19.39 5.82
N VAL A 63 9.81 -18.46 4.87
CA VAL A 63 9.45 -18.72 3.47
C VAL A 63 10.67 -18.60 2.57
N ASN A 64 11.03 -19.68 1.87
CA ASN A 64 11.93 -19.60 0.72
C ASN A 64 11.11 -19.31 -0.54
N GLY A 65 11.20 -18.09 -1.05
CA GLY A 65 10.50 -17.74 -2.27
C GLY A 65 10.63 -16.29 -2.70
N ARG A 66 9.52 -15.73 -3.17
CA ARG A 66 9.44 -14.35 -3.67
C ARG A 66 8.56 -13.53 -2.76
N LYS A 67 8.78 -12.22 -2.74
CA LYS A 67 7.94 -11.28 -2.03
C LYS A 67 7.32 -10.31 -3.02
N ARG A 68 6.00 -10.17 -2.96
CA ARG A 68 5.24 -9.19 -3.73
C ARG A 68 4.96 -7.98 -2.87
N HIS A 69 5.25 -6.81 -3.41
CA HIS A 69 4.93 -5.52 -2.84
C HIS A 69 3.85 -4.91 -3.73
N VAL A 70 2.72 -4.57 -3.14
CA VAL A 70 1.54 -4.13 -3.89
C VAL A 70 1.05 -2.82 -3.32
N VAL A 71 0.78 -1.86 -4.21
CA VAL A 71 0.06 -0.63 -3.88
C VAL A 71 -1.32 -0.69 -4.53
N VAL A 72 -2.36 -0.52 -3.73
CA VAL A 72 -3.76 -0.42 -4.18
C VAL A 72 -4.35 0.93 -3.80
N ASP A 73 -5.40 1.36 -4.48
CA ASP A 73 -6.21 2.50 -4.04
C ASP A 73 -7.21 2.11 -2.94
N THR A 74 -8.02 3.06 -2.49
CA THR A 74 -9.07 2.86 -1.48
C THR A 74 -10.23 1.96 -1.92
N LEU A 75 -10.33 1.64 -3.21
CA LEU A 75 -11.30 0.70 -3.77
C LEU A 75 -10.68 -0.69 -3.99
N GLY A 76 -9.39 -0.88 -3.65
CA GLY A 76 -8.64 -2.12 -3.87
C GLY A 76 -8.10 -2.29 -5.30
N LEU A 77 -8.10 -1.23 -6.12
CA LEU A 77 -7.61 -1.26 -7.50
C LEU A 77 -6.08 -1.06 -7.53
N LEU A 78 -5.39 -1.83 -8.37
CA LEU A 78 -3.92 -1.82 -8.43
C LEU A 78 -3.36 -0.49 -8.96
N LEU A 79 -2.40 0.07 -8.22
CA LEU A 79 -1.60 1.24 -8.61
C LEU A 79 -0.17 0.87 -8.97
N GLY A 80 0.38 -0.17 -8.34
CA GLY A 80 1.73 -0.65 -8.61
C GLY A 80 1.98 -2.03 -8.01
N VAL A 81 2.80 -2.83 -8.69
CA VAL A 81 3.22 -4.16 -8.24
C VAL A 81 4.72 -4.30 -8.49
N MET A 82 5.43 -4.79 -7.49
CA MET A 82 6.84 -5.15 -7.58
C MET A 82 7.05 -6.53 -6.96
N VAL A 83 7.84 -7.37 -7.61
CA VAL A 83 8.19 -8.70 -7.09
C VAL A 83 9.69 -8.77 -6.91
N THR A 84 10.10 -9.15 -5.71
CA THR A 84 11.50 -9.29 -5.29
C THR A 84 11.75 -10.70 -4.76
N ALA A 85 13.02 -11.03 -4.49
CA ALA A 85 13.33 -12.19 -3.66
C ALA A 85 12.78 -11.98 -2.23
N ALA A 86 12.44 -13.06 -1.51
CA ALA A 86 11.75 -12.93 -0.22
C ALA A 86 12.60 -12.40 0.93
N ASP A 87 13.93 -12.46 0.80
CA ASP A 87 14.91 -11.84 1.70
C ASP A 87 15.05 -10.32 1.50
N THR A 88 14.45 -9.76 0.44
CA THR A 88 14.43 -8.31 0.24
C THR A 88 13.61 -7.64 1.33
N GLY A 89 14.19 -6.64 1.99
CA GLY A 89 13.54 -5.87 3.05
C GLY A 89 12.42 -4.96 2.52
N ASP A 90 11.30 -4.94 3.24
CA ASP A 90 10.06 -4.28 2.81
C ASP A 90 10.26 -2.78 2.59
N ARG A 91 11.08 -2.14 3.42
CA ARG A 91 11.41 -0.70 3.29
C ARG A 91 12.09 -0.38 1.96
N ALA A 92 13.10 -1.16 1.59
CA ALA A 92 13.86 -0.91 0.37
C ALA A 92 12.99 -1.06 -0.88
N ALA A 93 12.14 -2.09 -0.90
CA ALA A 93 11.19 -2.30 -1.99
C ALA A 93 10.10 -1.21 -2.01
N ALA A 94 9.58 -0.82 -0.85
CA ALA A 94 8.58 0.25 -0.72
C ALA A 94 9.11 1.60 -1.24
N HIS A 95 10.37 1.95 -0.98
CA HIS A 95 10.98 3.17 -1.55
C HIS A 95 10.88 3.22 -3.08
N VAL A 96 11.29 2.12 -3.74
CA VAL A 96 11.29 2.06 -5.21
C VAL A 96 9.87 2.04 -5.75
N LEU A 97 8.99 1.24 -5.14
CA LEU A 97 7.60 1.11 -5.58
C LEU A 97 6.79 2.40 -5.39
N LEU A 98 6.91 3.06 -4.23
CA LEU A 98 6.19 4.31 -3.96
C LEU A 98 6.65 5.45 -4.88
N ARG A 99 7.94 5.50 -5.24
CA ARG A 99 8.44 6.45 -6.23
C ARG A 99 7.77 6.23 -7.60
N GLN A 100 7.76 4.99 -8.09
CA GLN A 100 7.12 4.65 -9.36
C GLN A 100 5.63 4.99 -9.37
N VAL A 101 4.94 4.75 -8.25
CA VAL A 101 3.52 5.05 -8.11
C VAL A 101 3.28 6.56 -8.06
N ALA A 102 4.08 7.32 -7.31
CA ALA A 102 4.00 8.78 -7.23
C ALA A 102 4.23 9.44 -8.60
N ASP A 103 5.24 8.96 -9.36
CA ASP A 103 5.54 9.45 -10.70
C ASP A 103 4.37 9.21 -11.69
N SER A 104 3.55 8.18 -11.44
CA SER A 104 2.42 7.80 -12.31
C SER A 104 1.07 8.34 -11.84
N HIS A 105 0.94 8.73 -10.57
CA HIS A 105 -0.30 9.16 -9.93
C HIS A 105 -0.06 10.45 -9.13
N HIS A 106 -0.09 11.58 -9.84
CA HIS A 106 0.17 12.91 -9.30
C HIS A 106 -0.88 13.38 -8.28
N ARG A 107 -2.09 12.81 -8.26
CA ARG A 107 -3.11 13.12 -7.25
C ARG A 107 -2.96 12.30 -5.97
N LEU A 108 -2.11 11.28 -5.95
CA LEU A 108 -1.88 10.47 -4.77
C LEU A 108 -1.13 11.31 -3.73
N VAL A 109 -1.76 11.54 -2.57
CA VAL A 109 -1.16 12.33 -1.47
C VAL A 109 -0.96 11.49 -0.22
N ARG A 110 -1.72 10.40 -0.05
CA ARG A 110 -1.68 9.58 1.16
C ARG A 110 -1.49 8.10 0.85
N VAL A 111 -0.57 7.47 1.56
CA VAL A 111 -0.40 6.02 1.52
C VAL A 111 -0.43 5.45 2.93
N TRP A 112 -1.23 4.40 3.17
CA TRP A 112 -1.18 3.63 4.42
C TRP A 112 -0.27 2.43 4.28
N ALA A 113 0.50 2.13 5.32
CA ALA A 113 1.38 0.97 5.37
C ALA A 113 1.29 0.29 6.74
N ASP A 114 1.68 -0.99 6.80
CA ASP A 114 1.81 -1.71 8.06
C ASP A 114 3.06 -1.28 8.86
N GLY A 115 3.16 -1.76 10.10
CA GLY A 115 4.32 -1.50 10.98
C GLY A 115 5.65 -2.01 10.43
N GLY A 116 5.65 -2.96 9.48
CA GLY A 116 6.85 -3.46 8.80
C GLY A 116 7.55 -2.40 7.95
N CYS A 117 6.79 -1.40 7.49
CA CYS A 117 7.28 -0.28 6.67
C CYS A 117 7.78 0.93 7.48
N THR A 118 7.92 0.81 8.80
CA THR A 118 8.39 1.90 9.71
C THR A 118 9.82 2.37 9.43
N GLY A 119 10.15 3.63 9.73
CA GLY A 119 11.52 4.17 9.73
C GLY A 119 11.81 5.21 8.65
N SER A 120 13.03 5.20 8.08
CA SER A 120 13.53 6.20 7.10
C SER A 120 12.68 6.35 5.84
N LEU A 121 11.79 5.40 5.56
CA LEU A 121 10.80 5.45 4.50
C LEU A 121 9.84 6.65 4.64
N PHE A 122 9.41 6.96 5.87
CA PHE A 122 8.48 8.05 6.15
C PHE A 122 9.05 9.42 5.77
N GLU A 123 10.28 9.71 6.22
CA GLU A 123 10.96 10.97 5.95
C GLU A 123 11.21 11.16 4.45
N HIS A 124 11.60 10.11 3.75
CA HIS A 124 11.82 10.17 2.30
C HIS A 124 10.52 10.40 1.51
N CYS A 125 9.42 9.75 1.89
CA CYS A 125 8.12 9.91 1.21
C CYS A 125 7.63 11.36 1.29
N LEU A 126 7.74 11.98 2.47
CA LEU A 126 7.35 13.37 2.67
C LEU A 126 8.29 14.33 1.94
N ALA A 127 9.60 14.15 2.08
CA ALA A 127 10.59 15.10 1.56
C ALA A 127 10.79 15.00 0.04
N THR A 128 10.62 13.82 -0.55
CA THR A 128 10.98 13.57 -1.97
C THR A 128 9.76 13.31 -2.85
N LEU A 129 8.71 12.67 -2.32
CA LEU A 129 7.57 12.22 -3.11
C LEU A 129 6.29 13.02 -2.84
N ALA A 130 6.32 13.98 -1.90
CA ALA A 130 5.14 14.70 -1.41
C ALA A 130 4.00 13.78 -0.93
N LEU A 131 4.35 12.56 -0.47
CA LEU A 131 3.43 11.56 0.02
C LEU A 131 3.42 11.52 1.55
N VAL A 132 2.22 11.58 2.13
CA VAL A 132 2.00 11.32 3.55
C VAL A 132 1.86 9.81 3.77
N LEU A 133 2.90 9.20 4.35
CA LEU A 133 2.88 7.78 4.72
C LEU A 133 2.30 7.60 6.13
N ALA A 134 1.14 6.97 6.25
CA ALA A 134 0.49 6.71 7.53
C ALA A 134 0.67 5.24 7.95
N ILE A 135 1.35 5.00 9.06
CA ILE A 135 1.60 3.66 9.56
C ILE A 135 0.42 3.21 10.41
N VAL A 136 -0.20 2.08 10.03
CA VAL A 136 -1.33 1.47 10.72
C VAL A 136 -0.83 0.25 11.48
N ASN A 137 -0.86 0.32 12.81
CA ASN A 137 -0.52 -0.80 13.70
C ASN A 137 -1.81 -1.39 14.29
N ALA A 138 -1.88 -2.72 14.39
CA ALA A 138 -3.03 -3.42 14.99
C ALA A 138 -3.13 -3.25 16.53
N THR A 139 -2.21 -2.51 17.16
CA THR A 139 -2.11 -2.41 18.63
C THR A 139 -3.00 -1.34 19.28
N THR A 140 -4.15 -1.02 18.68
CA THR A 140 -5.17 -0.18 19.35
C THR A 140 -6.58 -0.74 19.13
N THR A 141 -6.80 -1.97 19.57
CA THR A 141 -8.15 -2.42 19.96
C THR A 141 -8.01 -3.32 21.16
N CYS A 142 -7.87 -2.68 22.33
CA CYS A 142 -8.28 -3.15 23.67
C CYS A 142 -7.80 -2.13 24.71
N ALA A 143 -8.29 -0.89 24.62
CA ALA A 143 -8.48 -0.05 25.78
C ALA A 143 -9.94 0.40 25.73
N ALA A 144 -10.78 -0.35 26.45
CA ALA A 144 -12.15 0.03 26.72
C ALA A 144 -12.16 1.44 27.33
N SER A 145 -12.64 2.43 26.57
CA SER A 145 -12.94 3.76 27.08
C SER A 145 -14.04 4.47 26.28
N TRP A 146 -14.45 3.93 25.13
CA TRP A 146 -15.51 4.49 24.30
C TRP A 146 -16.67 3.51 24.18
N CYS A 147 -17.17 3.05 25.32
CA CYS A 147 -18.53 2.53 25.45
C CYS A 147 -19.28 3.38 26.47
N CYS A 148 -20.31 4.07 25.98
CA CYS A 148 -21.37 4.77 26.69
C CYS A 148 -21.00 6.09 27.41
N PRO A 149 -21.65 7.23 27.06
CA PRO A 149 -21.76 8.31 28.02
C PRO A 149 -22.63 7.81 29.19
N SER A 150 -22.04 7.78 30.38
CA SER A 150 -22.74 7.53 31.63
C SER A 150 -23.85 8.57 31.81
N GLY A 151 -25.08 8.17 31.52
CA GLY A 151 -26.27 8.92 31.88
C GLY A 151 -26.39 9.00 33.39
N GLY A 152 -26.31 10.21 33.93
CA GLY A 152 -26.51 10.50 35.33
C GLY A 152 -27.97 10.36 35.78
N SER A 153 -28.13 9.75 36.95
CA SER A 153 -29.04 10.11 38.05
C SER A 153 -30.31 10.93 37.74
N SER A 154 -31.49 10.36 38.07
CA SER A 154 -32.45 11.06 38.94
C SER A 154 -33.45 10.11 39.64
N ASN A 155 -33.84 10.54 40.84
CA ASN A 155 -34.67 9.91 41.88
C ASN A 155 -36.06 9.38 41.47
N GLY A 156 -36.62 8.47 42.28
CA GLY A 156 -38.08 8.35 42.42
C GLY A 156 -38.63 7.10 43.13
N SER A 157 -38.74 7.17 44.46
CA SER A 157 -39.76 6.56 45.33
C SER A 157 -40.86 5.66 44.71
N SER A 158 -41.04 4.43 45.25
CA SER A 158 -42.26 4.03 45.98
C SER A 158 -42.30 2.53 46.37
N ARG A 159 -42.80 2.28 47.59
CA ARG A 159 -43.58 1.12 48.15
C ARG A 159 -43.75 -0.10 47.23
N ILE A 160 -43.70 -1.34 47.70
CA ILE A 160 -44.37 -2.01 48.84
C ILE A 160 -43.47 -3.16 49.32
#